data_AF-A0A954N581-F1
#
_entry.id   AF-A0A954N581-F1
#
_cell.length_a   1.000
_cell.length_b   1.000
_cell.length_c   1.000
_cell.angle_alpha   90.00
_cell.angle_beta   90.00
_cell.angle_gamma   90.00
#
_symmetry.space_group_name_H-M   'P 1'
#
loop_
_entity.id
_entity.type
_entity.pdbx_description
1 polymer ?
#
loop_
_entity_poly.entity_id
_entity_poly.type
_entity_poly.pdbx_seq_one_letter_code
_entity_poly.pdbx_strand_id
1 'polypeptide(L)'
;WGDWLASRLLRLSDLPEREHLVHPPASIIRRQRTFGYTEEELRLLLVPMARDGAEPIAAMGTDTPIAVLSARPRLLFDYFVQQFAQVTNPPLDALREELVTSLTTSIGPQANLLGQSADHARQIILDFPVLDNGALARIQNLADDPETERTVTIRALYPVDSHARGLADRLEAMCR
;
A
#
# COMPACT_ATOMS: atom_id res chain seq x y z
N TRP A 1 15.14 26.80 4.76
CA TRP A 1 14.42 25.52 4.96
C TRP A 1 12.91 25.72 4.97
N GLY A 2 12.35 26.54 5.87
CA GLY A 2 10.90 26.82 5.91
C GLY A 2 10.33 27.27 4.57
N ASP A 3 10.99 28.23 3.90
CA ASP A 3 10.58 28.71 2.57
C ASP A 3 10.59 27.62 1.49
N TRP A 4 11.53 26.67 1.58
CA TRP A 4 11.63 25.56 0.63
C TRP A 4 10.48 24.58 0.81
N LEU A 5 10.15 24.26 2.06
CA LEU A 5 9.00 23.42 2.38
C LEU A 5 7.70 24.11 1.96
N ALA A 6 7.50 25.38 2.33
CA ALA A 6 6.28 26.12 2.02
C ALA A 6 6.02 26.29 0.51
N SER A 7 7.08 26.29 -0.30
CA SER A 7 6.95 26.50 -1.75
C SER A 7 6.86 25.21 -2.57
N ARG A 8 7.34 24.06 -2.07
CA ARG A 8 7.49 22.84 -2.87
C ARG A 8 6.86 21.59 -2.27
N LEU A 9 6.58 21.58 -0.97
CA LEU A 9 5.99 20.42 -0.30
C LEU A 9 4.47 20.45 -0.48
N LEU A 10 3.91 19.34 -0.94
CA LEU A 10 2.48 19.15 -1.10
C LEU A 10 1.99 18.14 -0.08
N ARG A 11 0.85 18.40 0.58
CA ARG A 11 0.17 17.37 1.38
C ARG A 11 -0.96 16.78 0.55
N LEU A 12 -1.07 15.45 0.55
CA LEU A 12 -2.12 14.77 -0.21
C LEU A 12 -3.55 15.15 0.25
N SER A 13 -3.70 15.56 1.51
CA SER A 13 -4.95 16.03 2.10
C SER A 13 -5.37 17.42 1.61
N ASP A 14 -4.43 18.24 1.14
CA ASP A 14 -4.70 19.59 0.63
C ASP A 14 -5.06 19.60 -0.87
N LEU A 15 -4.91 18.46 -1.55
CA LEU A 15 -5.23 18.32 -2.97
C LEU A 15 -6.74 18.24 -3.20
N PRO A 16 -7.24 18.79 -4.33
CA PRO A 16 -8.67 18.81 -4.62
C PRO A 16 -9.24 17.39 -4.68
N GLU A 17 -10.45 17.22 -4.15
CA GLU A 17 -11.16 15.94 -4.25
C GLU A 17 -11.41 15.56 -5.71
N ARG A 18 -11.31 14.26 -5.98
CA ARG A 18 -11.56 13.68 -7.29
C ARG A 18 -12.59 12.57 -7.14
N GLU A 19 -13.48 12.46 -8.13
CA GLU A 19 -14.40 11.33 -8.19
C GLU A 19 -13.63 10.02 -8.35
N HIS A 20 -14.07 9.00 -7.62
CA HIS A 20 -13.52 7.66 -7.71
C HIS A 20 -14.57 6.68 -8.22
N LEU A 21 -14.11 5.60 -8.85
CA LEU A 21 -14.98 4.58 -9.41
C LEU A 21 -15.60 3.72 -8.30
N VAL A 22 -16.93 3.62 -8.29
CA VAL A 22 -17.66 2.68 -7.44
C VAL A 22 -17.98 1.43 -8.26
N HIS A 23 -17.57 0.26 -7.75
CA HIS A 23 -17.82 -1.00 -8.41
C HIS A 23 -19.16 -1.61 -7.98
N PRO A 24 -19.95 -2.18 -8.91
CA PRO A 24 -21.20 -2.85 -8.56
C PRO A 24 -20.93 -4.15 -7.78
N PRO A 25 -21.87 -4.62 -6.94
CA PRO A 25 -21.68 -5.80 -6.08
C PRO A 25 -21.22 -7.06 -6.82
N ALA A 26 -21.78 -7.33 -8.01
CA ALA A 26 -21.38 -8.47 -8.84
C ALA A 26 -19.89 -8.41 -9.26
N SER A 27 -19.36 -7.20 -9.51
CA SER A 27 -17.95 -7.00 -9.83
C SER A 27 -17.06 -7.26 -8.62
N ILE A 28 -17.50 -6.80 -7.44
CA ILE A 28 -16.78 -7.00 -6.17
C ILE A 28 -16.66 -8.49 -5.86
N ILE A 29 -17.77 -9.23 -5.88
CA ILE A 29 -17.78 -10.68 -5.60
C ILE A 29 -16.87 -11.42 -6.57
N ARG A 30 -16.90 -11.07 -7.86
CA ARG A 30 -16.01 -11.68 -8.85
C ARG A 30 -14.53 -11.44 -8.52
N ARG A 31 -14.16 -10.20 -8.19
CA ARG A 31 -12.77 -9.84 -7.84
C ARG A 31 -12.31 -10.51 -6.55
N GLN A 32 -13.16 -10.55 -5.52
CA GLN A 32 -12.87 -11.26 -4.28
C GLN A 32 -12.48 -12.72 -4.56
N ARG A 33 -13.26 -13.43 -5.37
CA ARG A 33 -12.94 -14.79 -5.80
C ARG A 33 -11.64 -14.87 -6.61
N THR A 34 -11.42 -13.94 -7.54
CA THR A 34 -10.19 -13.90 -8.35
C THR A 34 -8.93 -13.71 -7.51
N PHE A 35 -9.01 -12.91 -6.43
CA PHE A 35 -7.89 -12.65 -5.52
C PHE A 35 -7.83 -13.57 -4.31
N GLY A 36 -8.64 -14.63 -4.28
CA GLY A 36 -8.57 -15.66 -3.25
C GLY A 36 -9.24 -15.33 -1.92
N TYR A 37 -10.03 -14.25 -1.82
CA TYR A 37 -10.79 -13.94 -0.61
C TYR A 37 -11.83 -15.02 -0.31
N THR A 38 -11.84 -15.48 0.93
CA THR A 38 -12.82 -16.43 1.45
C THR A 38 -13.90 -15.73 2.27
N GLU A 39 -15.06 -16.39 2.40
CA GLU A 39 -16.14 -15.89 3.25
C GLU A 39 -15.71 -15.84 4.73
N GLU A 40 -14.87 -16.78 5.15
CA GLU A 40 -14.31 -16.83 6.50
C GLU A 40 -13.41 -15.62 6.77
N GLU A 41 -12.45 -15.30 5.89
CA GLU A 41 -11.60 -14.11 6.03
C GLU A 41 -12.44 -12.83 6.02
N LEU A 42 -13.44 -12.73 5.15
CA LEU A 42 -14.32 -11.56 5.10
C LEU A 42 -15.06 -11.38 6.43
N ARG A 43 -15.62 -12.46 6.98
CA ARG A 43 -16.44 -12.40 8.19
C ARG A 43 -15.62 -12.29 9.48
N LEU A 44 -14.50 -12.99 9.58
CA LEU A 44 -13.67 -13.06 10.78
C LEU A 44 -12.63 -11.95 10.83
N LEU A 45 -12.13 -11.47 9.68
CA LEU A 45 -11.09 -10.44 9.61
C LEU A 45 -11.66 -9.08 9.19
N LEU A 46 -12.20 -8.98 7.98
CA LEU A 46 -12.55 -7.68 7.39
C LEU A 46 -13.74 -7.00 8.06
N VAL A 47 -14.81 -7.75 8.38
CA VAL A 47 -16.00 -7.18 9.03
C VAL A 47 -15.69 -6.60 10.41
N PRO A 48 -14.96 -7.28 11.32
CA PRO A 48 -14.54 -6.69 12.59
C PRO A 48 -13.65 -5.46 12.43
N MET A 49 -12.66 -5.49 11.52
CA MET A 49 -11.81 -4.32 11.25
C MET A 49 -12.62 -3.11 10.79
N ALA A 50 -13.61 -3.32 9.91
CA ALA A 50 -14.47 -2.26 9.41
C ALA A 50 -15.44 -1.71 10.48
N ARG A 51 -15.91 -2.56 11.40
CA ARG A 51 -16.87 -2.17 12.44
C ARG A 51 -16.21 -1.54 13.66
N ASP A 52 -15.12 -2.14 14.13
CA ASP A 52 -14.51 -1.86 15.43
C ASP A 52 -13.20 -1.05 15.29
N GLY A 53 -12.67 -0.90 14.08
CA GLY A 53 -11.44 -0.14 13.82
C GLY A 53 -10.16 -0.82 14.34
N ALA A 54 -10.24 -2.10 14.70
CA ALA A 54 -9.14 -2.89 15.24
C ALA A 54 -9.08 -4.27 14.57
N GLU A 55 -7.87 -4.82 14.47
CA GLU A 55 -7.68 -6.21 14.04
C GLU A 55 -8.35 -7.16 15.04
N PRO A 56 -9.08 -8.19 14.58
CA PRO A 56 -9.69 -9.17 15.48
C PRO A 56 -8.63 -9.94 16.28
N ILE A 57 -8.92 -10.13 17.57
CA ILE A 57 -8.08 -10.96 18.43
C ILE A 57 -8.51 -12.42 18.28
N ALA A 58 -7.57 -13.27 17.91
CA ALA A 58 -7.73 -14.72 17.91
C ALA A 58 -6.87 -15.36 19.00
N ALA A 59 -7.25 -16.58 19.38
CA ALA A 59 -6.50 -17.40 20.31
C ALA A 59 -6.15 -18.73 19.65
N MET A 60 -5.20 -19.45 20.23
CA MET A 60 -4.57 -20.67 19.70
C MET A 60 -3.56 -20.35 18.57
N GLY A 61 -2.47 -21.12 18.52
CA GLY A 61 -1.50 -21.03 17.42
C GLY A 61 -2.10 -21.50 16.09
N THR A 62 -1.40 -21.24 14.99
CA THR A 62 -1.80 -21.75 13.67
C THR A 62 -1.47 -23.24 13.54
N ASP A 63 -2.47 -24.06 13.25
CA ASP A 63 -2.34 -25.49 12.91
C ASP A 63 -2.21 -25.72 11.39
N THR A 64 -2.27 -24.64 10.61
CA THR A 64 -2.24 -24.74 9.16
C THR A 64 -0.83 -25.01 8.66
N PRO A 65 -0.66 -25.83 7.60
CA PRO A 65 0.65 -26.06 7.00
C PRO A 65 1.27 -24.75 6.52
N ILE A 66 2.59 -24.62 6.67
CA ILE A 66 3.35 -23.54 6.04
C ILE A 66 3.02 -23.48 4.54
N ALA A 67 3.03 -22.28 3.96
CA ALA A 67 2.43 -22.03 2.64
C ALA A 67 2.92 -22.99 1.54
N VAL A 68 4.22 -23.31 1.52
CA VAL A 68 4.84 -24.21 0.55
C VAL A 68 4.36 -25.67 0.64
N LEU A 69 3.88 -26.11 1.80
CA LEU A 69 3.37 -27.47 2.03
C LEU A 69 1.84 -27.55 1.95
N SER A 70 1.16 -26.43 1.69
CA SER A 70 -0.29 -26.41 1.66
C SER A 70 -0.84 -27.10 0.41
N ALA A 71 -1.85 -27.96 0.60
CA ALA A 71 -2.62 -28.53 -0.50
C ALA A 71 -3.63 -27.53 -1.11
N ARG A 72 -3.84 -26.37 -0.46
CA ARG A 72 -4.71 -25.29 -0.94
C ARG A 72 -3.86 -24.16 -1.53
N PRO A 73 -4.36 -23.42 -2.53
CA PRO A 73 -3.70 -22.20 -3.01
C PRO A 73 -3.48 -21.23 -1.85
N ARG A 74 -2.27 -20.69 -1.74
CA ARG A 74 -1.87 -19.69 -0.75
C ARG A 74 -1.50 -18.39 -1.43
N LEU A 75 -1.69 -17.28 -0.73
CA LEU A 75 -1.38 -15.96 -1.25
C LEU A 75 0.11 -15.67 -1.07
N LEU A 76 0.66 -14.79 -1.92
CA LEU A 76 2.10 -14.50 -1.93
C LEU A 76 2.61 -14.05 -0.55
N PHE A 77 1.80 -13.30 0.19
CA PHE A 77 2.18 -12.81 1.51
C PHE A 77 2.29 -13.91 2.57
N ASP A 78 1.68 -15.09 2.39
CA ASP A 78 1.82 -16.24 3.31
C ASP A 78 3.23 -16.85 3.29
N TYR A 79 4.06 -16.49 2.29
CA TYR A 79 5.45 -16.92 2.16
C TYR A 79 6.43 -15.99 2.87
N PHE A 80 5.97 -14.83 3.34
CA PHE A 80 6.80 -13.85 4.06
C PHE A 80 6.47 -13.87 5.54
N VAL A 81 7.50 -14.01 6.38
CA VAL A 81 7.35 -13.99 7.84
C VAL A 81 7.85 -12.65 8.38
N GLN A 82 7.06 -12.04 9.27
CA GLN A 82 7.44 -10.80 9.94
C GLN A 82 8.64 -11.07 10.87
N GLN A 83 9.71 -10.32 10.68
CA GLN A 83 10.87 -10.38 11.58
C GLN A 83 10.60 -9.56 12.84
N PHE A 84 11.18 -9.98 13.95
CA PHE A 84 11.10 -9.25 15.21
C PHE A 84 12.47 -9.20 15.90
N ALA A 85 12.69 -8.14 16.65
CA ALA A 85 13.92 -7.94 17.39
C ALA A 85 13.94 -8.82 18.64
N GLN A 86 15.09 -9.41 18.93
CA GLN A 86 15.35 -10.16 20.16
C GLN A 86 16.75 -9.85 20.67
N VAL A 87 16.89 -9.59 21.96
CA VAL A 87 18.16 -9.38 22.70
C VAL A 87 18.96 -8.15 22.26
N THR A 88 19.29 -8.01 20.98
CA THR A 88 20.20 -6.97 20.44
C THR A 88 19.61 -5.57 20.45
N ASN A 89 18.30 -5.46 20.31
CA ASN A 89 17.56 -4.20 20.36
C ASN A 89 16.14 -4.47 20.89
N PRO A 90 15.65 -3.66 21.84
CA PRO A 90 14.31 -3.84 22.39
C PRO A 90 13.23 -3.49 21.35
N PRO A 91 12.08 -4.20 21.33
CA PRO A 91 10.92 -3.77 20.56
C PRO A 91 10.30 -2.52 21.20
N LEU A 92 9.63 -1.71 20.38
CA LEU A 92 8.96 -0.48 20.80
C LEU A 92 7.48 -0.75 21.13
N ASP A 93 6.93 -0.09 22.16
CA ASP A 93 5.51 -0.16 22.49
C ASP A 93 4.72 0.82 21.62
N ALA A 94 4.11 0.34 20.53
CA ALA A 94 3.44 1.19 19.55
C ALA A 94 2.25 2.01 20.11
N LEU A 95 1.70 1.64 21.27
CA LEU A 95 0.60 2.38 21.90
C LEU A 95 1.11 3.41 22.91
N ARG A 96 2.11 3.06 23.72
CA ARG A 96 2.65 3.96 24.74
C ARG A 96 3.69 4.94 24.19
N GLU A 97 4.37 4.56 23.12
CA GLU A 97 5.44 5.32 22.48
C GLU A 97 5.00 5.90 21.11
N GLU A 98 3.70 6.07 20.90
CA GLU A 98 3.15 6.61 19.64
C GLU A 98 3.81 7.95 19.26
N LEU A 99 4.08 8.81 20.25
CA LEU A 99 4.72 10.14 20.06
C LEU A 99 6.12 10.10 19.42
N VAL A 100 6.83 8.99 19.53
CA VAL A 100 8.17 8.82 18.92
C VAL A 100 8.13 7.96 17.65
N THR A 101 6.94 7.53 17.25
CA THR A 101 6.69 6.79 16.00
C THR A 101 5.98 7.68 14.99
N SER A 102 6.21 7.42 13.70
CA SER A 102 5.46 8.08 12.63
C SER A 102 5.25 7.12 11.49
N LEU A 103 4.03 7.15 10.94
CA LEU A 103 3.65 6.47 9.70
C LEU A 103 3.61 7.44 8.51
N THR A 104 4.00 8.71 8.74
CA THR A 104 4.11 9.70 7.68
C THR A 104 5.13 9.24 6.66
N THR A 105 4.74 9.25 5.39
CA THR A 105 5.59 8.86 4.28
C THR A 105 5.58 9.94 3.20
N SER A 106 6.58 9.94 2.34
CA SER A 106 6.70 10.90 1.24
C SER A 106 6.86 10.18 -0.10
N ILE A 107 6.27 10.76 -1.14
CA ILE A 107 6.37 10.30 -2.53
C ILE A 107 6.94 11.45 -3.36
N GLY A 108 7.98 11.17 -4.14
CA GLY A 108 8.59 12.15 -5.03
C GLY A 108 10.04 11.83 -5.36
N PRO A 109 10.71 12.69 -6.15
CA PRO A 109 12.11 12.52 -6.52
C PRO A 109 13.03 12.63 -5.30
N GLN A 110 14.00 11.72 -5.20
CA GLN A 110 15.07 11.83 -4.21
C GLN A 110 16.27 12.56 -4.83
N ALA A 111 16.56 13.76 -4.34
CA ALA A 111 17.71 14.54 -4.80
C ALA A 111 19.01 14.05 -4.13
N ASN A 112 20.15 14.55 -4.62
CA ASN A 112 21.47 14.17 -4.07
C ASN A 112 21.59 14.56 -2.60
N LEU A 113 21.79 13.56 -1.74
CA LEU A 113 21.89 13.73 -0.28
C LEU A 113 23.00 14.71 0.15
N LEU A 114 24.10 14.79 -0.60
CA LEU A 114 25.22 15.68 -0.30
C LEU A 114 25.01 17.11 -0.82
N GLY A 115 24.01 17.31 -1.68
CA GLY A 115 23.67 18.60 -2.27
C GLY A 115 22.64 19.34 -1.44
N GLN A 116 22.82 20.66 -1.28
CA GLN A 116 21.84 21.52 -0.61
C GLN A 116 20.99 22.23 -1.67
N SER A 117 19.73 21.83 -1.84
CA SER A 117 18.80 22.44 -2.80
C SER A 117 17.36 22.42 -2.29
N ALA A 118 16.54 23.37 -2.76
CA ALA A 118 15.10 23.37 -2.55
C ALA A 118 14.39 22.18 -3.21
N ASP A 119 15.05 21.51 -4.17
CA ASP A 119 14.50 20.33 -4.86
C ASP A 119 14.21 19.16 -3.92
N HIS A 120 14.92 19.07 -2.79
CA HIS A 120 14.63 18.09 -1.72
C HIS A 120 13.22 18.23 -1.15
N ALA A 121 12.63 19.43 -1.21
CA ALA A 121 11.29 19.70 -0.70
C ALA A 121 10.18 19.37 -1.72
N ARG A 122 10.52 19.00 -2.96
CA ARG A 122 9.55 18.61 -3.99
C ARG A 122 9.03 17.19 -3.71
N GLN A 123 8.13 17.09 -2.73
CA GLN A 123 7.59 15.83 -2.22
C GLN A 123 6.10 15.96 -1.96
N ILE A 124 5.38 14.85 -2.09
CA ILE A 124 4.00 14.70 -1.63
C ILE A 124 4.05 13.96 -0.30
N ILE A 125 3.53 14.58 0.75
CA ILE A 125 3.45 13.99 2.09
C ILE A 125 2.10 13.28 2.27
N LEU A 126 2.18 12.08 2.82
CA LEU A 126 1.07 11.24 3.22
C LEU A 126 1.16 11.04 4.71
N ASP A 127 0.09 11.32 5.45
CA ASP A 127 0.09 11.13 6.90
C ASP A 127 0.08 9.64 7.28
N PHE A 128 -0.40 8.77 6.38
CA PHE A 128 -0.51 7.32 6.55
C PHE A 128 -0.28 6.60 5.19
N PRO A 129 0.36 5.42 5.16
CA PRO A 129 0.71 4.74 3.90
C PRO A 129 -0.46 4.00 3.23
N VAL A 130 -1.62 3.89 3.90
CA VAL A 130 -2.82 3.31 3.31
C VAL A 130 -3.66 4.41 2.68
N LEU A 131 -4.00 4.20 1.41
CA LEU A 131 -4.79 5.13 0.61
C LEU A 131 -6.18 4.58 0.40
N ASP A 132 -7.20 5.42 0.62
CA ASP A 132 -8.53 5.16 0.10
C ASP A 132 -8.61 5.46 -1.41
N ASN A 133 -9.75 5.14 -2.03
CA ASN A 133 -9.96 5.35 -3.46
C ASN A 133 -9.91 6.84 -3.86
N GLY A 134 -10.33 7.74 -2.97
CA GLY A 134 -10.29 9.18 -3.23
C GLY A 134 -8.85 9.71 -3.21
N ALA A 135 -8.07 9.31 -2.22
CA ALA A 135 -6.65 9.65 -2.09
C ALA A 135 -5.84 9.10 -3.27
N LEU A 136 -6.10 7.87 -3.70
CA LEU A 136 -5.48 7.32 -4.91
C LEU A 136 -5.89 8.10 -6.17
N ALA A 137 -7.17 8.49 -6.30
CA ALA A 137 -7.64 9.30 -7.42
C ALA A 137 -6.97 10.68 -7.44
N ARG A 138 -6.73 11.31 -6.28
CA ARG A 138 -5.95 12.56 -6.20
C ARG A 138 -4.54 12.38 -6.75
N ILE A 139 -3.85 11.29 -6.40
CA ILE A 139 -2.50 11.01 -6.91
C ILE A 139 -2.51 10.77 -8.42
N GLN A 140 -3.43 9.94 -8.91
CA GLN A 140 -3.49 9.60 -10.34
C GLN A 140 -3.73 10.79 -11.26
N ASN A 141 -4.34 11.86 -10.76
CA ASN A 141 -4.66 13.06 -11.52
C ASN A 141 -3.75 14.26 -11.18
N LEU A 142 -2.62 14.04 -10.50
CA LEU A 142 -1.61 15.08 -10.30
C LEU A 142 -1.06 15.59 -11.64
N ALA A 143 -0.86 14.70 -12.61
CA ALA A 143 -0.30 15.04 -13.92
C ALA A 143 -1.10 16.09 -14.73
N ASP A 144 -2.32 16.45 -14.30
CA ASP A 144 -3.11 17.53 -14.89
C ASP A 144 -2.51 18.93 -14.58
N ASP A 145 -1.67 19.06 -13.55
CA ASP A 145 -1.00 20.30 -13.16
C ASP A 145 0.47 20.30 -13.64
N PRO A 146 0.87 21.20 -14.57
CA PRO A 146 2.22 21.29 -15.11
C PRO A 146 3.33 21.51 -14.07
N GLU A 147 3.01 22.08 -12.90
CA GLU A 147 3.97 22.35 -11.83
C GLU A 147 4.20 21.15 -10.90
N THR A 148 3.32 20.14 -10.97
CA THR A 148 3.36 18.96 -10.09
C THR A 148 4.10 17.77 -10.70
N GLU A 149 4.35 16.76 -9.86
CA GLU A 149 5.00 15.54 -10.30
C GLU A 149 4.12 14.72 -11.25
N ARG A 150 4.73 14.18 -12.30
CA ARG A 150 4.02 13.31 -13.23
C ARG A 150 3.74 11.97 -12.57
N THR A 151 2.48 11.55 -12.62
CA THR A 151 2.07 10.22 -12.20
C THR A 151 1.79 9.35 -13.42
N VAL A 152 2.14 8.07 -13.32
CA VAL A 152 1.96 7.09 -14.40
C VAL A 152 1.33 5.84 -13.80
N THR A 153 0.24 5.37 -14.43
CA THR A 153 -0.39 4.11 -14.03
C THR A 153 0.18 2.95 -14.85
N ILE A 154 0.92 2.07 -14.18
CA ILE A 154 1.47 0.85 -14.79
C ILE A 154 0.50 -0.32 -14.54
N ARG A 155 -0.04 -0.94 -15.60
CA ARG A 155 -1.03 -2.01 -15.49
C ARG A 155 -0.40 -3.35 -15.08
N ALA A 156 -0.55 -3.84 -13.86
CA ALA A 156 -0.01 -5.15 -13.45
C ALA A 156 -0.86 -6.37 -13.89
N LEU A 157 -1.34 -6.40 -15.13
CA LEU A 157 -2.20 -7.48 -15.67
C LEU A 157 -1.52 -8.17 -16.86
N TYR A 158 -1.75 -9.48 -17.02
CA TYR A 158 -1.27 -10.27 -18.15
C TYR A 158 -2.37 -11.24 -18.65
N PRO A 159 -2.32 -11.67 -19.93
CA PRO A 159 -3.28 -12.65 -20.46
C PRO A 159 -3.16 -14.01 -19.78
N VAL A 160 -4.30 -14.59 -19.39
CA VAL A 160 -4.34 -15.89 -18.68
C VAL A 160 -3.78 -17.05 -19.52
N ASP A 161 -4.00 -16.99 -20.84
CA ASP A 161 -3.55 -18.01 -21.80
C ASP A 161 -2.03 -18.04 -21.97
N SER A 162 -1.32 -17.00 -21.51
CA SER A 162 0.14 -16.93 -21.57
C SER A 162 0.82 -17.68 -20.41
N HIS A 163 0.04 -18.23 -19.47
CA HIS A 163 0.51 -19.03 -18.34
C HIS A 163 1.68 -18.36 -17.57
N ALA A 164 2.62 -19.16 -17.05
CA ALA A 164 3.75 -18.67 -16.27
C ALA A 164 4.68 -17.72 -17.07
N ARG A 165 4.80 -17.93 -18.38
CA ARG A 165 5.63 -17.08 -19.24
C ARG A 165 5.06 -15.67 -19.34
N GLY A 166 3.73 -15.55 -19.47
CA GLY A 166 3.05 -14.25 -19.51
C GLY A 166 3.24 -13.43 -18.23
N LEU A 167 3.27 -14.08 -17.06
CA LEU A 167 3.59 -13.42 -15.80
C LEU A 167 5.03 -12.89 -15.81
N ALA A 168 6.00 -13.74 -16.18
CA ALA A 168 7.41 -13.34 -16.24
C ALA A 168 7.66 -12.18 -17.21
N ASP A 169 7.10 -12.27 -18.42
CA ASP A 169 7.22 -11.21 -19.43
C ASP A 169 6.54 -9.91 -18.97
N ARG A 170 5.41 -10.00 -18.25
CA ARG A 170 4.74 -8.80 -17.72
C ARG A 170 5.57 -8.13 -16.62
N LEU A 171 6.17 -8.91 -15.72
CA LEU A 171 7.06 -8.38 -14.69
C LEU A 171 8.26 -7.67 -15.32
N GLU A 172 8.88 -8.26 -16.35
CA GLU A 172 9.98 -7.61 -17.07
C GLU A 172 9.53 -6.30 -17.75
N ALA A 173 8.35 -6.31 -18.38
CA ALA A 173 7.78 -5.12 -19.02
C ALA A 173 7.35 -4.01 -18.04
N MET A 174 7.19 -4.31 -16.74
CA MET A 174 6.91 -3.30 -15.71
C MET A 174 8.18 -2.62 -15.20
N CYS A 175 9.34 -3.28 -15.34
CA CYS A 175 10.64 -2.75 -14.92
C CYS A 175 11.32 -1.87 -15.99
N ARG A 176 10.73 -1.78 -17.20
CA ARG A 176 11.20 -0.95 -18.31
C ARG A 176 10.36 0.32 -18.41
#